data_AF-A0A9W4ZGL3-F1
#
_entry.id   AF-A0A9W4ZGL3-F1
#
_cell.length_a   1.000
_cell.length_b   1.000
_cell.length_c   1.000
_cell.angle_alpha   90.00
_cell.angle_beta   90.00
_cell.angle_gamma   90.00
#
_symmetry.space_group_name_H-M   'P 1'
#
loop_
_entity.id
_entity.type
_entity.pdbx_description
1 polymer ?
#
loop_
_entity_poly.entity_id
_entity_poly.type
_entity_poly.pdbx_seq_one_letter_code
_entity_poly.pdbx_strand_id
1 'polypeptide(L)' 'MTEHKVAQKECPRCHSIQESQFPSTVSRPVQYGPNIKRLIPYLTHYQCLSLKRTKELFWAFD' A
#
# COMPACT_ATOMS: atom_id res chain seq x y z
N MET A 1 9.18 1.03 4.40
CA MET A 1 8.14 0.34 3.60
C MET A 1 8.09 -1.11 4.04
N THR A 2 6.92 -1.76 4.03
CA THR A 2 6.77 -3.17 4.43
C THR A 2 6.29 -3.96 3.23
N GLU A 3 7.03 -5.00 2.86
CA GLU A 3 6.66 -5.92 1.80
C GLU A 3 5.69 -6.98 2.35
N HIS A 4 4.55 -7.18 1.69
CA HIS A 4 3.59 -8.23 2.05
C HIS A 4 3.75 -9.43 1.10
N LYS A 5 3.96 -10.62 1.66
CA LYS A 5 4.04 -11.89 0.92
C LYS A 5 2.96 -12.84 1.39
N VAL A 6 2.43 -13.65 0.48
CA VAL A 6 1.54 -14.78 0.79
C VAL A 6 2.35 -16.06 0.84
N ALA A 7 2.01 -16.95 1.76
CA ALA A 7 2.58 -18.29 1.78
C ALA A 7 1.95 -19.14 0.68
N GLN A 8 2.80 -19.88 -0.05
CA GLN A 8 2.40 -20.94 -0.97
C GLN A 8 2.85 -22.29 -0.40
N LYS A 9 2.00 -23.31 -0.47
CA LYS A 9 2.32 -24.68 -0.09
C LYS A 9 1.84 -25.64 -1.17
N GLU A 10 2.70 -26.58 -1.55
CA GLU A 10 2.33 -27.66 -2.46
C GLU A 10 1.72 -28.83 -1.69
N CYS A 11 0.58 -29.33 -2.17
CA CYS A 11 -0.03 -30.53 -1.62
C CYS A 11 0.76 -31.78 -2.08
N PRO A 12 1.30 -32.61 -1.18
CA PRO A 12 2.12 -33.76 -1.55
C PRO A 12 1.34 -34.90 -2.23
N ARG A 13 0.00 -34.84 -2.29
CA ARG A 13 -0.84 -35.89 -2.86
C ARG A 13 -1.32 -35.59 -4.28
N CYS A 14 -1.72 -34.35 -4.54
CA CYS A 14 -2.28 -33.94 -5.84
C CYS A 14 -1.43 -32.86 -6.53
N HIS A 15 -0.31 -32.45 -5.92
CA HIS A 15 0.61 -31.42 -6.43
C HIS A 15 -0.05 -30.06 -6.71
N SER A 16 -1.22 -29.81 -6.13
CA SER A 16 -1.86 -28.50 -6.21
C SER A 16 -1.13 -27.49 -5.32
N ILE A 17 -0.94 -26.29 -5.83
CA ILE A 17 -0.40 -25.17 -5.06
C ILE A 17 -1.57 -24.50 -4.31
N GLN A 18 -1.50 -24.51 -2.98
CA GLN A 18 -2.37 -23.69 -2.14
C GLN A 18 -1.68 -22.38 -1.81
N GLU A 19 -2.34 -21.28 -2.15
CA GLU A 19 -1.91 -19.94 -1.77
C GLU A 19 -2.81 -19.39 -0.65
N SER A 20 -2.20 -18.82 0.37
CA SER A 20 -2.94 -18.01 1.35
C SER A 20 -3.41 -16.69 0.74
N GLN A 21 -4.54 -16.17 1.21
CA GLN A 21 -5.01 -14.85 0.78
C GLN A 21 -4.34 -13.74 1.60
N PHE A 22 -4.13 -12.57 0.98
CA PHE A 22 -3.76 -11.38 1.73
C PHE A 22 -4.89 -10.99 2.70
N PRO A 23 -4.55 -10.40 3.87
CA PRO A 23 -5.55 -9.78 4.73
C PRO A 23 -6.33 -8.70 3.95
N SER A 24 -7.60 -8.47 4.30
CA SER A 24 -8.46 -7.47 3.64
C SER A 24 -7.91 -6.05 3.66
N THR A 25 -6.98 -5.77 4.58
CA THR A 25 -6.27 -4.48 4.69
C THR A 25 -5.21 -4.27 3.60
N VAL A 26 -4.78 -5.32 2.89
CA VAL A 26 -3.80 -5.28 1.80
C VAL A 26 -4.53 -5.54 0.49
N SER A 27 -5.15 -4.49 -0.06
CA SER A 27 -6.00 -4.59 -1.25
C SER A 27 -5.36 -4.06 -2.54
N ARG A 28 -4.16 -3.46 -2.45
CA ARG A 28 -3.46 -2.83 -3.58
C ARG A 28 -1.99 -3.23 -3.57
N PRO A 29 -1.35 -3.36 -4.76
CA PRO A 29 0.08 -3.69 -4.86
C PRO A 29 0.98 -2.73 -4.09
N VAL A 30 0.61 -1.44 -4.06
CA VAL A 30 1.23 -0.41 -3.23
C VAL A 30 0.14 0.25 -2.40
N GLN A 31 0.34 0.29 -1.08
CA GLN A 31 -0.57 0.95 -0.16
C GLN A 31 0.17 1.94 0.73
N TYR A 32 -0.29 3.19 0.70
CA TYR A 32 0.15 4.21 1.65
C TYR A 32 -0.33 3.89 3.06
N GLY A 33 0.59 4.03 4.02
CA GLY A 33 0.28 3.91 5.44
C GLY A 33 -0.64 5.02 5.94
N PRO A 34 -1.19 4.87 7.16
CA PRO A 34 -2.14 5.83 7.74
C PRO A 34 -1.59 7.26 7.83
N ASN A 35 -0.28 7.43 8.04
CA ASN A 35 0.36 8.74 8.13
C ASN A 35 0.25 9.54 6.82
N ILE A 36 0.56 8.91 5.69
CA ILE A 36 0.46 9.56 4.38
C ILE A 36 -1.00 9.83 4.01
N LYS A 37 -1.90 8.88 4.31
CA LYS A 37 -3.35 9.04 4.11
C LYS A 37 -3.91 10.23 4.90
N ARG A 38 -3.35 10.55 6.07
CA ARG A 38 -3.73 11.73 6.87
C ARG A 38 -3.07 13.02 6.38
N LEU A 39 -1.82 12.93 5.91
CA LEU A 39 -1.04 14.10 5.51
C LEU A 39 -1.58 14.74 4.23
N ILE A 40 -2.01 13.94 3.24
CA ILE A 40 -2.57 14.46 1.98
C ILE A 40 -3.74 15.43 2.23
N PRO A 41 -4.83 15.05 2.92
CA PRO A 41 -5.95 15.96 3.16
C PRO A 41 -5.57 17.13 4.06
N TYR A 42 -4.62 16.96 4.99
CA TYR A 42 -4.09 18.08 5.77
C TYR A 42 -3.45 19.13 4.86
N LEU A 43 -2.55 18.72 3.97
CA LEU A 43 -1.86 19.63 3.04
C LEU A 43 -2.84 20.28 2.06
N THR A 44 -3.79 19.53 1.51
CA THR A 44 -4.68 20.06 0.46
C THR A 44 -5.84 20.88 1.01
N HIS A 45 -6.43 20.48 2.15
CA HIS A 45 -7.63 21.14 2.69
C HIS A 45 -7.33 22.15 3.78
N TYR A 46 -6.36 21.88 4.67
CA TYR A 46 -6.04 22.79 5.77
C TYR A 46 -4.93 23.78 5.40
N GLN A 47 -3.92 23.32 4.68
CA GLN A 47 -2.82 24.18 4.21
C GLN A 47 -3.06 24.76 2.81
N CYS A 48 -4.18 24.39 2.16
CA CYS A 48 -4.57 24.85 0.82
C CYS A 48 -3.47 24.67 -0.25
N LEU A 49 -2.59 23.68 -0.07
CA LEU A 49 -1.57 23.36 -1.05
C LEU A 49 -2.22 22.70 -2.26
N SER A 50 -1.84 23.16 -3.46
CA SER A 50 -2.30 22.51 -4.68
C SER A 50 -1.90 21.03 -4.69
N LEU A 51 -2.74 20.21 -5.31
CA LEU A 51 -2.43 18.79 -5.53
C LEU A 51 -1.09 18.61 -6.26
N LYS A 52 -0.76 19.53 -7.19
CA LYS A 52 0.53 19.53 -7.89
C LYS A 52 1.72 19.65 -6.92
N ARG A 53 1.68 20.63 -6.01
CA ARG A 53 2.74 20.82 -5.00
C ARG A 53 2.78 19.67 -3.99
N THR A 54 1.62 19.17 -3.58
CA THR A 54 1.52 17.98 -2.72
C THR A 54 2.17 16.77 -3.38
N LYS A 55 1.95 16.57 -4.69
CA LYS A 55 2.59 15.49 -5.46
C LYS A 55 4.11 15.64 -5.53
N GLU A 56 4.60 16.85 -5.79
CA GLU A 56 6.04 17.14 -5.79
C GLU A 56 6.70 16.86 -4.43
N LEU A 57 6.01 17.16 -3.33
CA LEU A 57 6.50 16.82 -1.99
C LEU A 57 6.70 15.31 -1.83
N PHE A 58 5.72 14.48 -2.21
CA PHE A 58 5.83 13.03 -2.07
C PHE A 58 6.79 12.40 -3.08
N TRP A 59 6.95 12.98 -4.27
CA TRP A 59 7.93 12.55 -5.26
C TRP A 59 9.38 12.87 -4.86
N ALA A 60 9.61 13.86 -4.00
CA ALA A 60 10.96 14.14 -3.48
C ALA A 60 11.43 13.12 -2.42
N PHE A 61 10.58 12.15 -2.05
CA PHE A 61 10.88 11.10 -1.08
C PHE A 61 10.93 9.68 -1.67
N ASP A 62 10.75 9.54 -3.00
CA ASP A 62 11.07 8.32 -3.76
C ASP A 62 12.54 8.37 -4.24
#